data_AF-A0A661SWE9-F1
#
_entry.id   AF-A0A661SWE9-F1
#
_cell.length_a   1.000
_cell.length_b   1.000
_cell.length_c   1.000
_cell.angle_alpha   90.00
_cell.angle_beta   90.00
_cell.angle_gamma   90.00
#
_symmetry.space_group_name_H-M   'P 1'
#
loop_
_entity.id
_entity.type
_entity.pdbx_description
1 polymer ?
#
loop_
_entity_poly.entity_id
_entity_poly.type
_entity_poly.pdbx_seq_one_letter_code
_entity_poly.pdbx_strand_id
1 'polypeptide(L)'
;YNALTSGEKLTKCEVKWYRTSAQGAQEHYFTHKLTDAIIVSIEARMPNCQDPGMAQFTHLEDISFSYRKIGWEHVVCGTSGDDDWRKPKT
;
A
#
# COMPACT_ATOMS: atom_id res chain seq x y z
N TYR A 1 -1.86 15.34 0.92
CA TYR A 1 -2.98 15.91 1.72
C TYR A 1 -4.17 16.38 0.88
N ASN A 2 -4.01 17.07 -0.26
CA ASN A 2 -5.16 17.52 -1.08
C ASN A 2 -6.18 16.42 -1.40
N ALA A 3 -5.71 15.24 -1.82
CA ALA A 3 -6.57 14.09 -2.11
C ALA A 3 -7.41 13.64 -0.90
N LEU A 4 -6.86 13.71 0.32
CA LEU A 4 -7.60 13.45 1.56
C LEU A 4 -8.67 14.54 1.79
N THR A 5 -8.30 15.82 1.66
CA THR A 5 -9.21 16.93 1.97
C THR A 5 -10.31 17.14 0.95
N SER A 6 -10.09 16.75 -0.31
CA SER A 6 -11.08 16.86 -1.39
C SER A 6 -11.89 15.58 -1.62
N GLY A 7 -11.53 14.47 -0.97
CA GLY A 7 -12.12 13.16 -1.26
C GLY A 7 -11.80 12.67 -2.68
N GLU A 8 -10.63 13.02 -3.20
CA GLU A 8 -10.20 12.64 -4.54
C GLU A 8 -10.12 11.11 -4.67
N LYS A 9 -10.67 10.59 -5.76
CA LYS A 9 -10.58 9.17 -6.11
C LYS A 9 -9.30 8.92 -6.89
N LEU A 10 -8.40 8.18 -6.27
CA LEU A 10 -7.19 7.66 -6.90
C LEU A 10 -7.58 6.47 -7.77
N THR A 11 -7.55 6.66 -9.09
CA THR A 11 -7.96 5.64 -10.07
C THR A 11 -7.16 4.35 -9.93
N LYS A 12 -5.88 4.47 -9.56
CA LYS A 12 -4.95 3.36 -9.43
C LYS A 12 -3.93 3.61 -8.32
N CYS A 13 -3.88 2.72 -7.34
CA CYS A 13 -2.78 2.64 -6.38
C CYS A 13 -2.17 1.23 -6.41
N GLU A 14 -0.85 1.13 -6.49
CA GLU A 14 -0.15 -0.15 -6.50
C GLU A 14 0.91 -0.20 -5.42
N VAL A 15 0.88 -1.26 -4.61
CA VAL A 15 1.95 -1.59 -3.67
C VAL A 15 2.70 -2.79 -4.23
N LYS A 16 3.96 -2.57 -4.58
CA LYS A 16 4.87 -3.61 -5.08
C LYS A 16 5.79 -4.08 -3.99
N TRP A 17 5.75 -5.38 -3.70
CA TRP A 17 6.54 -6.00 -2.65
C TRP A 17 7.78 -6.63 -3.28
N TYR A 18 8.93 -6.31 -2.68
CA TYR A 18 10.22 -6.80 -3.11
C TYR A 18 10.81 -7.72 -2.06
N ARG A 19 11.61 -8.70 -2.52
CA ARG A 19 12.44 -9.55 -1.67
C ARG A 19 13.76 -9.84 -2.37
N THR A 20 14.76 -10.29 -1.61
CA THR A 20 16.02 -10.77 -2.19
C THR A 20 15.81 -12.14 -2.81
N SER A 21 16.13 -12.27 -4.11
CA SER A 21 16.07 -13.53 -4.84
C SER A 21 17.25 -14.46 -4.49
N ALA A 22 17.20 -15.71 -4.96
CA ALA A 22 18.31 -16.65 -4.81
C ALA A 22 19.61 -16.18 -5.48
N GLN A 23 19.50 -15.28 -6.48
CA GLN A 23 20.63 -14.67 -7.19
C GLN A 23 21.13 -13.39 -6.50
N GLY A 24 20.58 -13.03 -5.33
CA GLY A 24 20.98 -11.84 -4.57
C GLY A 24 20.41 -10.52 -5.11
N ALA A 25 19.54 -10.56 -6.11
CA ALA A 25 18.90 -9.37 -6.69
C ALA A 25 17.56 -9.07 -6.00
N GLN A 26 17.12 -7.80 -6.01
CA GLN A 26 15.77 -7.46 -5.57
C GLN A 26 14.76 -7.89 -6.64
N GLU A 27 13.88 -8.83 -6.30
CA GLU A 27 12.81 -9.29 -7.17
C GLU A 27 11.45 -8.79 -6.67
N HIS A 28 10.63 -8.30 -7.61
CA HIS A 28 9.23 -7.98 -7.36
C HIS A 28 8.41 -9.28 -7.39
N TYR A 29 7.93 -9.71 -6.22
CA TYR A 29 7.25 -11.00 -6.10
C TYR A 29 5.74 -10.90 -5.90
N PHE A 30 5.25 -9.76 -5.42
CA PHE A 30 3.84 -9.59 -5.08
C PHE A 30 3.35 -8.16 -5.31
N THR A 31 2.10 -8.01 -5.78
CA THR A 31 1.46 -6.70 -5.97
C THR A 31 0.09 -6.67 -5.29
N HIS A 32 -0.18 -5.60 -4.53
CA HIS A 32 -1.55 -5.20 -4.23
C HIS A 32 -1.95 -4.07 -5.18
N LYS A 33 -3.12 -4.17 -5.80
CA LYS A 33 -3.67 -3.17 -6.72
C LYS A 33 -5.01 -2.69 -6.17
N LEU A 34 -5.11 -1.41 -5.84
CA LEU A 34 -6.35 -0.76 -5.44
C LEU A 34 -6.88 0.07 -6.61
N THR A 35 -8.17 -0.09 -6.92
CA THR A 35 -8.86 0.70 -7.95
C THR A 35 -9.90 1.60 -7.30
N ASP A 36 -9.96 2.85 -7.76
CA ASP A 36 -10.82 3.91 -7.21
C ASP A 36 -10.68 4.02 -5.68
N ALA A 37 -9.45 4.15 -5.21
CA ALA A 37 -9.14 4.29 -3.80
C ALA A 37 -9.35 5.74 -3.32
N ILE A 38 -9.78 5.92 -2.08
CA ILE A 38 -9.87 7.24 -1.42
C ILE A 38 -9.06 7.17 -0.14
N ILE A 39 -8.26 8.21 0.10
CA ILE A 39 -7.53 8.35 1.35
C ILE A 39 -8.52 8.71 2.45
N VAL A 40 -8.60 7.90 3.51
CA VAL A 40 -9.53 8.10 4.63
C VAL A 40 -8.87 8.76 5.84
N SER A 41 -7.56 8.57 5.99
CA SER A 41 -6.77 9.15 7.08
C SER A 41 -5.31 9.26 6.66
N ILE A 42 -4.64 10.29 7.15
CA ILE A 42 -3.18 10.41 7.13
C ILE A 42 -2.73 10.76 8.55
N GLU A 43 -1.93 9.89 9.16
CA GLU A 43 -1.32 10.11 10.47
C GLU A 43 0.17 10.36 10.29
N ALA A 44 0.61 11.60 10.49
CA ALA A 44 2.02 11.97 10.48
C ALA A 44 2.61 11.80 11.88
N ARG A 45 3.67 11.00 11.99
CA ARG A 45 4.39 10.72 13.23
C ARG A 45 5.88 11.06 13.09
N MET A 46 6.41 11.74 14.10
CA MET A 46 7.85 11.92 14.27
C MET A 46 8.25 11.35 15.63
N PRO A 47 9.12 10.33 15.67
CA PRO A 47 9.64 9.80 16.93
C PRO A 47 10.43 10.85 17.71
N ASN A 48 10.53 10.65 19.02
CA ASN A 48 11.29 11.54 19.89
C ASN A 48 12.79 11.48 19.56
N CYS A 49 13.39 12.62 19.20
CA CYS A 49 14.82 12.71 18.87
C CYS A 49 15.76 12.39 20.04
N GLN A 50 15.27 12.40 21.28
CA GLN A 50 16.06 12.06 22.46
C GLN A 50 16.06 10.55 22.76
N ASP A 51 15.25 9.75 22.09
CA ASP A 51 15.23 8.29 22.25
C ASP A 51 16.23 7.65 21.27
N PRO A 52 17.38 7.13 21.75
CA PRO A 52 18.37 6.51 20.87
C PRO A 52 17.84 5.25 20.17
N GLY A 53 16.83 4.57 20.76
CA GLY A 53 16.21 3.39 20.17
C GLY A 53 15.38 3.69 18.92
N MET A 54 15.02 4.95 18.71
CA MET A 54 14.24 5.41 17.56
C MET A 54 15.07 6.24 16.58
N ALA A 55 16.38 6.36 16.78
CA ALA A 55 17.26 7.23 16.00
C ALA A 55 17.36 6.85 14.51
N GLN A 56 17.09 5.59 14.14
CA GLN A 56 17.05 5.17 12.73
C GLN A 56 15.80 5.64 11.98
N PHE A 57 14.75 6.04 12.70
CA PHE A 57 13.50 6.48 12.08
C PHE A 57 13.53 7.97 11.79
N THR A 58 12.86 8.35 10.71
CA THR A 58 12.67 9.75 10.33
C THR A 58 11.18 10.10 10.46
N HIS A 59 10.68 10.98 9.60
CA HIS A 59 9.24 11.27 9.54
C HIS A 59 8.52 10.08 8.94
N LEU A 60 7.48 9.61 9.63
CA LEU A 60 6.64 8.51 9.21
C LEU A 60 5.25 9.05 8.89
N GLU A 61 4.68 8.63 7.77
CA GLU A 61 3.30 8.94 7.41
C GLU A 61 2.53 7.64 7.18
N ASP A 62 1.53 7.40 8.03
CA ASP A 62 0.61 6.29 7.87
C ASP A 62 -0.59 6.77 7.05
N ILE A 63 -0.70 6.29 5.81
CA ILE A 63 -1.77 6.65 4.88
C ILE A 63 -2.76 5.49 4.77
N SER A 64 -4.00 5.75 5.18
CA SER A 64 -5.07 4.75 5.14
C SER A 64 -5.94 4.93 3.89
N PHE A 65 -6.22 3.82 3.21
CA PHE A 65 -7.02 3.80 1.99
C PHE A 65 -8.32 3.00 2.19
N SER A 66 -9.43 3.59 1.78
CA SER A 66 -10.60 2.83 1.37
C SER A 66 -10.53 2.59 -0.14
N TYR A 67 -11.17 1.54 -0.64
CA TYR A 67 -11.10 1.16 -2.04
C TYR A 67 -12.42 0.58 -2.52
N ARG A 68 -12.63 0.62 -3.84
CA ARG A 68 -13.76 -0.06 -4.48
C ARG A 68 -13.42 -1.51 -4.83
N LYS A 69 -12.24 -1.70 -5.44
CA LYS A 69 -11.73 -3.00 -5.87
C LYS A 69 -10.30 -3.15 -5.38
N ILE A 70 -9.99 -4.34 -4.89
CA ILE A 70 -8.63 -4.76 -4.55
C ILE A 70 -8.28 -6.00 -5.37
N GLY A 71 -7.03 -6.06 -5.81
CA GLY A 71 -6.44 -7.21 -6.46
C GLY A 71 -5.11 -7.56 -5.81
N TRP A 72 -4.86 -8.86 -5.67
CA TRP A 72 -3.62 -9.45 -5.20
C TRP A 72 -3.03 -10.28 -6.32
N GLU A 73 -1.74 -10.11 -6.57
CA GLU A 73 -1.03 -10.86 -7.60
C GLU A 73 0.31 -11.31 -7.06
N HIS A 74 0.51 -12.63 -6.97
CA HIS A 74 1.82 -13.21 -6.69
C HIS A 74 2.55 -13.48 -8.01
N VAL A 75 3.30 -12.49 -8.48
CA VAL A 75 3.96 -12.48 -9.80
C VAL A 75 4.81 -13.72 -10.04
N VAL A 76 5.56 -14.19 -9.04
CA VAL A 76 6.48 -15.33 -9.19
C VAL A 76 5.75 -16.69 -9.22
N CYS A 77 4.58 -16.80 -8.57
CA CYS A 77 3.83 -18.06 -8.47
C CYS A 77 2.64 -18.10 -9.45
N GLY A 78 2.35 -16.99 -10.12
CA GLY A 78 1.24 -16.85 -11.08
C GLY A 78 -0.16 -16.83 -10.45
N THR A 79 -0.27 -16.89 -9.12
CA THR A 79 -1.57 -16.86 -8.44
C THR A 79 -2.07 -15.44 -8.31
N SER A 80 -3.39 -15.27 -8.44
CA SER A 80 -4.05 -13.98 -8.24
C SER A 80 -5.39 -14.15 -7.56
N GLY A 81 -5.82 -13.09 -6.90
CA GLY A 81 -7.14 -12.98 -6.29
C GLY A 81 -7.63 -11.56 -6.43
N ASP A 82 -8.94 -11.37 -6.41
CA ASP A 82 -9.55 -10.06 -6.44
C ASP A 82 -10.86 -10.04 -5.68
N ASP A 83 -11.21 -8.84 -5.21
CA ASP A 83 -12.49 -8.53 -4.62
C ASP A 83 -12.96 -7.16 -5.11
N ASP A 84 -14.24 -7.05 -5.48
CA ASP A 84 -14.84 -5.82 -6.01
C ASP A 84 -16.24 -5.65 -5.42
N TRP A 85 -16.45 -4.54 -4.72
CA TRP A 85 -17.75 -4.21 -4.12
C TRP A 85 -18.87 -4.10 -5.16
N ARG A 86 -18.55 -3.83 -6.44
CA ARG A 86 -19.54 -3.80 -7.53
C ARG A 86 -19.92 -5.19 -8.04
N LYS A 87 -19.18 -6.23 -7.68
CA LYS A 87 -19.38 -7.61 -8.12
C LYS A 87 -19.09 -8.58 -6.96
N PRO A 88 -19.89 -8.52 -5.87
CA PRO A 88 -19.69 -9.42 -4.74
C PRO A 88 -19.83 -10.88 -5.20
N LYS A 89 -18.89 -11.72 -4.77
CA LYS A 89 -18.95 -13.16 -5.04
C LYS A 89 -20.05 -13.76 -4.15
N THR A 90 -21.02 -14.41 -4.79
CA THR A 90 -22.15 -15.09 -4.13
C THR A 90 -21.71 -16.44 -3.58
#